data_AF-A0AAX0PVI7-F1
#
_entry.id   AF-A0AAX0PVI7-F1
#
_cell.length_a   1.000
_cell.length_b   1.000
_cell.length_c   1.000
_cell.angle_alpha   90.00
_cell.angle_beta   90.00
_cell.angle_gamma   90.00
#
_symmetry.space_group_name_H-M   'P 1'
#
loop_
_entity.id
_entity.type
_entity.pdbx_description
1 polymer ?
#
loop_
_entity_poly.entity_id
_entity_poly.type
_entity_poly.pdbx_seq_one_letter_code
_entity_poly.pdbx_strand_id
1 'polypeptide(L)'
;MKTKSGKHRLTQKSVNILYKNLKNKENEKDIENAWREFFSQYYNSGSDHILKVISPYDVDGYLEVDDGLFFFLRILMEFKDGTDLNKISDRVRITAQCIHYLKRFKDNGDQLPNVIIGADENQIFVLYAPNFYSYLDKDYRWDIAPSSAFKEDLELTHDLLNDKNLSIWVYNLSNVKNSERKSTLQSVFDEIDQLTSSRGQEYQVKVTEANIAGLFS
;
A
#
# COMPACT_ATOMS: atom_id res chain seq x y z
N MET A 1 -28.79 -9.18 16.09
CA MET A 1 -28.90 -8.69 14.69
C MET A 1 -27.86 -9.43 13.86
N LYS A 2 -28.13 -9.86 12.62
CA LYS A 2 -27.14 -10.56 11.79
C LYS A 2 -26.41 -9.56 10.89
N THR A 3 -25.28 -9.04 11.34
CA THR A 3 -24.31 -8.41 10.44
C THR A 3 -23.82 -9.47 9.46
N LYS A 4 -24.05 -9.26 8.17
CA LYS A 4 -23.32 -9.99 7.13
C LYS A 4 -22.00 -9.28 6.97
N SER A 5 -20.92 -9.80 7.57
CA SER A 5 -19.57 -9.39 7.17
C SER A 5 -19.38 -9.83 5.71
N GLY A 6 -19.68 -8.89 4.82
CA GLY A 6 -19.80 -9.11 3.39
C GLY A 6 -18.43 -9.02 2.77
N LYS A 7 -17.59 -10.05 2.96
CA LYS A 7 -16.20 -10.12 2.45
C LYS A 7 -16.08 -9.38 1.11
N HIS A 8 -15.33 -8.28 1.13
CA HIS A 8 -15.05 -7.45 -0.04
C HIS A 8 -14.59 -8.34 -1.21
N ARG A 9 -15.08 -8.06 -2.42
CA ARG A 9 -14.91 -8.97 -3.56
C ARG A 9 -14.55 -8.22 -4.82
N LEU A 10 -13.32 -8.42 -5.29
CA LEU A 10 -12.90 -7.91 -6.58
C LEU A 10 -13.78 -8.44 -7.70
N THR A 11 -14.36 -7.52 -8.47
CA THR A 11 -15.05 -7.85 -9.72
C THR A 11 -14.04 -7.83 -10.86
N GLN A 12 -14.23 -8.69 -11.89
CA GLN A 12 -13.39 -8.62 -13.09
C GLN A 12 -13.54 -7.27 -13.81
N LYS A 13 -14.69 -6.60 -13.66
CA LYS A 13 -14.94 -5.25 -14.19
C LYS A 13 -13.99 -4.23 -13.54
N SER A 14 -13.90 -4.21 -12.21
CA SER A 14 -13.01 -3.31 -11.45
C SER A 14 -11.55 -3.51 -11.81
N VAL A 15 -11.11 -4.77 -11.90
CA VAL A 15 -9.76 -5.15 -12.35
C VAL A 15 -9.50 -4.66 -13.78
N ASN A 16 -10.43 -4.90 -14.71
CA ASN A 16 -10.28 -4.44 -16.09
C ASN A 16 -10.29 -2.90 -16.23
N ILE A 17 -10.97 -2.18 -15.34
CA ILE A 17 -10.95 -0.71 -15.29
C ILE A 17 -9.58 -0.21 -14.80
N LEU A 18 -9.07 -0.73 -13.67
CA LEU A 18 -7.73 -0.38 -13.16
C LEU A 18 -6.66 -0.55 -14.24
N TYR A 19 -6.56 -1.74 -14.84
CA TYR A 19 -5.59 -2.02 -15.89
C TYR A 19 -5.79 -1.19 -17.16
N LYS A 20 -7.02 -0.74 -17.47
CA LYS A 20 -7.25 0.21 -18.58
C LYS A 20 -6.73 1.59 -18.20
N ASN A 21 -7.00 2.06 -17.00
CA ASN A 21 -6.58 3.40 -16.55
C ASN A 21 -5.05 3.47 -16.45
N LEU A 22 -4.42 2.53 -15.74
CA LEU A 22 -2.95 2.45 -15.62
C LEU A 22 -2.23 2.31 -16.98
N LYS A 23 -2.80 1.56 -17.94
CA LYS A 23 -2.21 1.46 -19.29
C LYS A 23 -2.26 2.78 -20.08
N ASN A 24 -3.21 3.66 -19.78
CA ASN A 24 -3.40 4.94 -20.48
C ASN A 24 -3.00 6.14 -19.61
N LYS A 25 -2.20 5.94 -18.56
CA LYS A 25 -1.66 7.04 -17.74
C LYS A 25 -0.73 7.92 -18.58
N GLU A 26 -0.82 9.22 -18.38
CA GLU A 26 0.13 10.20 -18.93
C GLU A 26 1.12 10.68 -17.85
N ASN A 27 0.78 10.52 -16.56
CA ASN A 27 1.56 11.00 -15.42
C ASN A 27 1.19 10.31 -14.08
N GLU A 28 1.96 10.61 -13.02
CA GLU A 28 1.80 10.09 -11.64
C GLU A 28 0.39 10.30 -11.06
N LYS A 29 -0.31 11.38 -11.42
CA LYS A 29 -1.67 11.66 -10.92
C LYS A 29 -2.73 10.73 -11.52
N ASP A 30 -2.51 10.19 -12.73
CA ASP A 30 -3.41 9.20 -13.32
C ASP A 30 -3.24 7.83 -12.65
N ILE A 31 -2.00 7.48 -12.28
CA ILE A 31 -1.66 6.29 -11.49
C ILE A 31 -2.35 6.37 -10.12
N GLU A 32 -2.19 7.49 -9.42
CA GLU A 32 -2.90 7.77 -8.17
C GLU A 32 -4.42 7.61 -8.34
N ASN A 33 -5.02 8.33 -9.29
CA ASN A 33 -6.48 8.32 -9.48
C ASN A 33 -7.01 6.91 -9.75
N ALA A 34 -6.31 6.11 -10.55
CA ALA A 34 -6.68 4.74 -10.86
C ALA A 34 -6.63 3.82 -9.63
N TRP A 35 -5.57 3.91 -8.82
CA TRP A 35 -5.45 3.12 -7.59
C TRP A 35 -6.46 3.58 -6.51
N ARG A 36 -6.64 4.89 -6.31
CA ARG A 36 -7.64 5.45 -5.38
C ARG A 36 -9.06 5.00 -5.73
N GLU A 37 -9.42 5.01 -7.01
CA GLU A 37 -10.73 4.51 -7.47
C GLU A 37 -10.87 3.01 -7.16
N PHE A 38 -9.85 2.21 -7.47
CA PHE A 38 -9.86 0.76 -7.29
C PHE A 38 -9.96 0.33 -5.81
N PHE A 39 -9.16 0.93 -4.92
CA PHE A 39 -9.27 0.71 -3.47
C PHE A 39 -10.64 1.16 -2.94
N SER A 40 -11.14 2.32 -3.38
CA SER A 40 -12.50 2.77 -3.04
C SER A 40 -13.56 1.77 -3.50
N GLN A 41 -13.48 1.23 -4.73
CA GLN A 41 -14.42 0.22 -5.22
C GLN A 41 -14.37 -1.08 -4.40
N TYR A 42 -13.18 -1.54 -3.97
CA TYR A 42 -13.05 -2.75 -3.17
C TYR A 42 -13.74 -2.62 -1.81
N TYR A 43 -13.37 -1.61 -1.01
CA TYR A 43 -13.92 -1.46 0.34
C TYR A 43 -15.40 -1.03 0.36
N ASN A 44 -15.89 -0.33 -0.66
CA ASN A 44 -17.33 -0.11 -0.84
C ASN A 44 -18.11 -1.36 -1.27
N SER A 45 -17.47 -2.42 -1.78
CA SER A 45 -18.19 -3.61 -2.30
C SER A 45 -18.91 -4.47 -1.24
N GLY A 46 -18.71 -4.16 0.05
CA GLY A 46 -19.29 -4.89 1.19
C GLY A 46 -19.76 -4.00 2.34
N SER A 47 -19.85 -2.67 2.13
CA SER A 47 -20.15 -1.68 3.16
C SER A 47 -21.47 -0.94 2.86
N ASP A 48 -22.28 -0.70 3.88
CA ASP A 48 -23.45 0.21 3.80
C ASP A 48 -23.04 1.71 3.87
N HIS A 49 -21.76 2.00 4.14
CA HIS A 49 -21.18 3.33 4.18
C HIS A 49 -20.24 3.58 2.99
N ILE A 50 -20.36 4.75 2.35
CA ILE A 50 -19.47 5.16 1.25
C ILE A 50 -18.12 5.58 1.83
N LEU A 51 -17.16 4.66 1.79
CA LEU A 51 -15.76 4.90 2.12
C LEU A 51 -15.08 5.58 0.92
N LYS A 52 -14.30 6.64 1.17
CA LYS A 52 -13.60 7.40 0.14
C LYS A 52 -12.13 7.58 0.54
N VAL A 53 -11.21 7.26 -0.37
CA VAL A 53 -9.79 7.58 -0.17
C VAL A 53 -9.61 9.11 -0.16
N ILE A 54 -9.20 9.67 0.97
CA ILE A 54 -8.93 11.10 1.19
C ILE A 54 -7.42 11.40 1.13
N SER A 55 -7.03 12.67 1.31
CA SER A 55 -5.64 13.14 1.20
C SER A 55 -5.27 14.12 2.33
N PRO A 56 -5.29 13.68 3.62
CA PRO A 56 -4.76 14.48 4.73
C PRO A 56 -3.25 14.67 4.55
N TYR A 57 -2.67 15.76 5.07
CA TYR A 57 -1.21 16.02 5.06
C TYR A 57 -0.53 15.95 3.68
N ASP A 58 -1.31 16.15 2.61
CA ASP A 58 -0.91 16.03 1.19
C ASP A 58 -0.45 14.61 0.77
N VAL A 59 -0.97 13.56 1.42
CA VAL A 59 -0.77 12.17 0.96
C VAL A 59 -1.62 11.85 -0.26
N ASP A 60 -1.09 11.02 -1.16
CA ASP A 60 -1.82 10.55 -2.35
C ASP A 60 -3.13 9.86 -1.96
N GLY A 61 -3.08 8.95 -0.97
CA GLY A 61 -4.28 8.31 -0.44
C GLY A 61 -4.21 7.96 1.05
N TYR A 62 -5.32 8.19 1.74
CA TYR A 62 -5.60 7.67 3.07
C TYR A 62 -7.00 7.07 3.13
N LEU A 63 -7.13 5.89 3.75
CA LEU A 63 -8.41 5.18 3.88
C LEU A 63 -8.55 4.53 5.26
N GLU A 64 -9.67 4.80 5.93
CA GLU A 64 -10.08 4.08 7.14
C GLU A 64 -11.20 3.09 6.82
N VAL A 65 -11.19 1.91 7.45
CA VAL A 65 -12.19 0.85 7.29
C VAL A 65 -12.48 0.19 8.65
N ASP A 66 -13.76 -0.06 8.94
CA ASP A 66 -14.28 -0.66 10.18
C ASP A 66 -15.45 -1.64 9.85
N ASP A 67 -15.38 -2.93 10.22
CA ASP A 67 -16.53 -3.89 10.19
C ASP A 67 -17.24 -3.95 11.57
N GLY A 68 -16.85 -3.11 12.52
CA GLY A 68 -17.40 -3.06 13.89
C GLY A 68 -16.96 -4.21 14.79
N LEU A 69 -15.88 -4.92 14.43
CA LEU A 69 -15.48 -6.20 15.04
C LEU A 69 -14.02 -6.21 15.56
N PHE A 70 -13.64 -5.11 16.23
CA PHE A 70 -12.37 -4.87 16.95
C PHE A 70 -11.11 -4.54 16.13
N PHE A 71 -11.20 -4.31 14.81
CA PHE A 71 -10.07 -3.85 14.00
C PHE A 71 -10.45 -2.66 13.11
N PHE A 72 -9.69 -1.57 13.27
CA PHE A 72 -9.67 -0.43 12.37
C PHE A 72 -8.49 -0.59 11.41
N LEU A 73 -8.76 -0.83 10.13
CA LEU A 73 -7.75 -0.80 9.07
C LEU A 73 -7.55 0.66 8.64
N ARG A 74 -6.30 1.13 8.62
CA ARG A 74 -5.93 2.49 8.24
C ARG A 74 -4.78 2.43 7.25
N ILE A 75 -5.10 2.61 5.97
CA ILE A 75 -4.16 2.50 4.85
C ILE A 75 -3.62 3.88 4.50
N LEU A 76 -2.30 4.04 4.57
CA LEU A 76 -1.56 5.11 3.90
C LEU A 76 -1.13 4.61 2.52
N MET A 77 -1.32 5.41 1.48
CA MET A 77 -1.01 5.09 0.09
C MET A 77 -0.11 6.19 -0.50
N GLU A 78 0.90 5.76 -1.25
CA GLU A 78 1.82 6.61 -2.00
C GLU A 78 2.08 5.96 -3.36
N PHE A 79 2.00 6.74 -4.45
CA PHE A 79 2.06 6.24 -5.82
C PHE A 79 3.13 6.94 -6.63
N LYS A 80 3.84 6.22 -7.48
CA LYS A 80 4.94 6.80 -8.29
C LYS A 80 4.79 6.46 -9.76
N ASP A 81 5.37 7.30 -10.61
CA ASP A 81 5.50 7.04 -12.06
C ASP A 81 6.92 6.53 -12.37
N GLY A 82 7.01 5.44 -13.15
CA GLY A 82 8.26 5.00 -13.77
C GLY A 82 9.32 4.42 -12.80
N THR A 83 8.89 3.95 -11.64
CA THR A 83 9.72 3.15 -10.72
C THR A 83 9.89 1.70 -11.19
N ASP A 84 10.76 0.96 -10.51
CA ASP A 84 10.72 -0.50 -10.49
C ASP A 84 10.80 -0.97 -9.05
N LEU A 85 9.66 -1.34 -8.47
CA LEU A 85 9.55 -1.64 -7.05
C LEU A 85 10.29 -2.91 -6.63
N ASN A 86 10.85 -3.70 -7.56
CA ASN A 86 11.80 -4.77 -7.23
C ASN A 86 13.12 -4.19 -6.68
N LYS A 87 13.50 -2.97 -7.07
CA LYS A 87 14.67 -2.25 -6.56
C LYS A 87 14.41 -1.75 -5.14
N ILE A 88 15.33 -2.05 -4.22
CA ILE A 88 15.25 -1.57 -2.84
C ILE A 88 15.23 -0.03 -2.76
N SER A 89 15.92 0.67 -3.67
CA SER A 89 15.93 2.14 -3.76
C SER A 89 14.53 2.73 -3.92
N ASP A 90 13.69 2.11 -4.75
CA ASP A 90 12.40 2.68 -5.14
C ASP A 90 11.35 2.39 -4.07
N ARG A 91 11.47 1.23 -3.39
CA ARG A 91 10.73 0.96 -2.15
C ARG A 91 11.13 1.92 -1.03
N VAL A 92 12.43 2.11 -0.78
CA VAL A 92 12.94 3.05 0.23
C VAL A 92 12.48 4.49 -0.07
N ARG A 93 12.47 4.91 -1.35
CA ARG A 93 11.94 6.22 -1.77
C ARG A 93 10.50 6.43 -1.30
N ILE A 94 9.65 5.44 -1.52
CA ILE A 94 8.25 5.48 -1.08
C ILE A 94 8.17 5.41 0.45
N THR A 95 8.84 4.45 1.09
CA THR A 95 8.76 4.26 2.55
C THR A 95 9.29 5.45 3.35
N ALA A 96 10.35 6.12 2.91
CA ALA A 96 10.87 7.33 3.56
C ALA A 96 9.81 8.45 3.56
N GLN A 97 9.17 8.68 2.40
CA GLN A 97 8.07 9.62 2.26
C GLN A 97 6.86 9.22 3.12
N CYS A 98 6.49 7.94 3.16
CA CYS A 98 5.44 7.44 4.06
C CYS A 98 5.76 7.64 5.54
N ILE A 99 7.01 7.43 5.98
CA ILE A 99 7.43 7.66 7.38
C ILE A 99 7.36 9.14 7.76
N HIS A 100 7.71 10.04 6.84
CA HIS A 100 7.51 11.48 7.03
C HIS A 100 6.02 11.85 7.16
N TYR A 101 5.12 11.19 6.44
CA TYR A 101 3.68 11.35 6.69
C TYR A 101 3.24 10.74 8.02
N LEU A 102 3.69 9.53 8.38
CA LEU A 102 3.40 8.93 9.70
C LEU A 102 3.84 9.85 10.85
N LYS A 103 4.94 10.59 10.69
CA LYS A 103 5.39 11.62 11.63
C LYS A 103 4.37 12.76 11.74
N ARG A 104 3.83 13.27 10.62
CA ARG A 104 2.75 14.27 10.62
C ARG A 104 1.49 13.77 11.34
N PHE A 105 1.04 12.53 11.09
CA PHE A 105 -0.07 11.92 11.84
C PHE A 105 0.24 11.87 13.35
N LYS A 106 1.43 11.39 13.74
CA LYS A 106 1.87 11.32 15.15
C LYS A 106 1.84 12.68 15.85
N ASP A 107 2.41 13.70 15.21
CA ASP A 107 2.61 15.02 15.82
C ASP A 107 1.33 15.86 15.89
N ASN A 108 0.32 15.56 15.07
CA ASN A 108 -1.04 16.11 15.19
C ASN A 108 -1.94 15.31 16.17
N GLY A 109 -1.46 14.17 16.69
CA GLY A 109 -2.20 13.33 17.63
C GLY A 109 -3.19 12.35 16.98
N ASP A 110 -3.10 12.14 15.66
CA ASP A 110 -3.97 11.22 14.92
C ASP A 110 -3.66 9.75 15.20
N GLN A 111 -4.61 8.90 14.85
CA GLN A 111 -4.43 7.45 14.83
C GLN A 111 -3.52 7.03 13.67
N LEU A 112 -2.32 6.51 13.98
CA LEU A 112 -1.35 6.10 12.95
C LEU A 112 -1.95 5.08 11.96
N PRO A 113 -1.73 5.28 10.64
CA PRO A 113 -1.93 4.26 9.61
C PRO A 113 -1.18 2.96 9.96
N ASN A 114 -1.87 1.82 9.88
CA ASN A 114 -1.31 0.50 10.22
C ASN A 114 -0.91 -0.34 9.00
N VAL A 115 -1.23 0.13 7.79
CA VAL A 115 -0.79 -0.44 6.51
C VAL A 115 -0.25 0.68 5.63
N ILE A 116 0.89 0.44 4.96
CA ILE A 116 1.37 1.29 3.85
C ILE A 116 1.22 0.51 2.54
N ILE A 117 0.75 1.20 1.50
CA ILE A 117 0.74 0.74 0.11
C ILE A 117 1.68 1.63 -0.69
N GLY A 118 2.64 1.00 -1.38
CA GLY A 118 3.42 1.63 -2.45
C GLY A 118 3.09 0.99 -3.78
N ALA A 119 2.76 1.78 -4.80
CA ALA A 119 2.48 1.25 -6.15
C ALA A 119 2.89 2.21 -7.27
N ASP A 120 3.01 1.68 -8.49
CA ASP A 120 3.17 2.44 -9.72
C ASP A 120 2.17 1.96 -10.80
N GLU A 121 2.47 2.21 -12.09
CA GLU A 121 1.64 1.75 -13.20
C GLU A 121 1.49 0.22 -13.32
N ASN A 122 2.38 -0.57 -12.70
CA ASN A 122 2.36 -2.03 -12.85
C ASN A 122 2.94 -2.85 -11.69
N GLN A 123 3.50 -2.26 -10.65
CA GLN A 123 3.90 -2.95 -9.42
C GLN A 123 3.14 -2.38 -8.22
N ILE A 124 2.85 -3.24 -7.23
CA ILE A 124 2.30 -2.85 -5.93
C ILE A 124 2.91 -3.70 -4.81
N PHE A 125 3.15 -3.10 -3.66
CA PHE A 125 3.54 -3.78 -2.43
C PHE A 125 2.72 -3.31 -1.22
N VAL A 126 2.74 -4.14 -0.17
CA VAL A 126 2.11 -3.86 1.13
C VAL A 126 3.19 -3.87 2.20
N LEU A 127 3.10 -2.98 3.18
CA LEU A 127 3.95 -2.99 4.38
C LEU A 127 3.08 -2.91 5.64
N TYR A 128 3.49 -3.64 6.68
CA TYR A 128 2.94 -3.48 8.03
C TYR A 128 3.57 -2.25 8.70
N ALA A 129 2.85 -1.13 8.69
CA ALA A 129 3.37 0.16 9.15
C ALA A 129 3.90 0.17 10.60
N PRO A 130 3.35 -0.61 11.57
CA PRO A 130 3.90 -0.68 12.93
C PRO A 130 5.37 -1.10 13.03
N ASN A 131 5.91 -1.85 12.06
CA ASN A 131 7.35 -2.19 12.04
C ASN A 131 8.25 -0.95 11.87
N PHE A 132 7.68 0.15 11.36
CA PHE A 132 8.37 1.41 11.10
C PHE A 132 8.06 2.50 12.13
N TYR A 133 7.20 2.25 13.14
CA TYR A 133 6.83 3.28 14.12
C TYR A 133 8.02 3.75 14.98
N SER A 134 9.03 2.91 15.20
CA SER A 134 10.27 3.25 15.92
C SER A 134 11.12 4.31 15.22
N TYR A 135 10.90 4.54 13.91
CA TYR A 135 11.55 5.62 13.16
C TYR A 135 10.99 6.99 13.59
N LEU A 136 9.76 7.05 14.10
CA LEU A 136 9.06 8.29 14.48
C LEU A 136 9.54 8.88 15.82
N ASP A 137 10.49 8.22 16.49
CA ASP A 137 11.12 8.61 17.76
C ASP A 137 12.63 8.92 17.61
N LYS A 138 13.13 8.93 16.37
CA LYS A 138 14.51 9.32 16.02
C LYS A 138 14.61 10.79 15.58
N ASP A 139 15.83 11.32 15.60
CA ASP A 139 16.15 12.71 15.24
C ASP A 139 16.48 12.85 13.74
N TYR A 140 15.53 12.44 12.88
CA TYR A 140 15.61 12.60 11.43
C TYR A 140 15.20 14.01 10.98
N ARG A 141 15.39 14.34 9.69
CA ARG A 141 15.13 15.68 9.12
C ARG A 141 13.64 16.00 8.92
N TRP A 142 12.86 16.01 9.99
CA TRP A 142 11.41 16.23 9.99
C TRP A 142 10.94 17.61 9.46
N ASP A 143 11.87 18.53 9.17
CA ASP A 143 11.62 19.88 8.65
C ASP A 143 11.33 19.95 7.14
N ILE A 144 11.66 18.89 6.39
CA ILE A 144 11.58 18.85 4.92
C ILE A 144 10.20 18.47 4.38
N ALA A 145 10.04 18.59 3.06
CA ALA A 145 8.91 18.00 2.35
C ALA A 145 9.04 16.45 2.31
N PRO A 146 8.01 15.67 2.67
CA PRO A 146 8.06 14.20 2.66
C PRO A 146 8.55 13.60 1.34
N SER A 147 8.14 14.18 0.19
CA SER A 147 8.57 13.78 -1.16
C SER A 147 10.05 14.02 -1.47
N SER A 148 10.76 14.74 -0.59
CA SER A 148 12.21 14.98 -0.66
C SER A 148 13.01 14.10 0.31
N ALA A 149 12.36 13.39 1.25
CA ALA A 149 13.02 12.59 2.29
C ALA A 149 14.09 11.63 1.74
N PHE A 150 13.78 10.90 0.67
CA PHE A 150 14.74 10.00 -0.01
C PHE A 150 16.05 10.65 -0.49
N LYS A 151 16.06 11.97 -0.72
CA LYS A 151 17.22 12.72 -1.23
C LYS A 151 17.90 13.57 -0.15
N GLU A 152 17.14 13.99 0.85
CA GLU A 152 17.55 14.99 1.84
C GLU A 152 17.71 14.46 3.26
N ASP A 153 17.01 13.37 3.59
CA ASP A 153 17.06 12.67 4.88
C ASP A 153 17.90 11.39 4.72
N LEU A 154 19.22 11.62 4.62
CA LEU A 154 20.18 10.57 4.28
C LEU A 154 20.31 9.51 5.38
N GLU A 155 20.02 9.86 6.64
CA GLU A 155 20.05 8.92 7.77
C GLU A 155 18.85 7.98 7.73
N LEU A 156 17.62 8.52 7.60
CA LEU A 156 16.41 7.73 7.38
C LEU A 156 16.56 6.81 6.15
N THR A 157 17.11 7.35 5.06
CA THR A 157 17.33 6.62 3.81
C THR A 157 18.36 5.49 3.98
N HIS A 158 19.43 5.72 4.77
CA HIS A 158 20.43 4.69 5.08
C HIS A 158 19.86 3.57 5.95
N ASP A 159 19.13 3.90 7.02
CA ASP A 159 18.53 2.92 7.90
C ASP A 159 17.50 2.05 7.16
N LEU A 160 16.65 2.66 6.32
CA LEU A 160 15.69 1.93 5.49
C LEU A 160 16.36 1.04 4.44
N LEU A 161 17.48 1.45 3.84
CA LEU A 161 18.25 0.60 2.91
C LEU A 161 18.79 -0.69 3.57
N ASN A 162 18.95 -0.69 4.89
CA ASN A 162 19.37 -1.83 5.69
C ASN A 162 18.20 -2.56 6.39
N ASP A 163 16.96 -2.06 6.29
CA ASP A 163 15.83 -2.64 7.01
C ASP A 163 15.27 -3.88 6.32
N LYS A 164 15.37 -5.02 7.01
CA LYS A 164 14.76 -6.30 6.60
C LYS A 164 13.25 -6.20 6.36
N ASN A 165 12.55 -5.23 6.96
CA ASN A 165 11.13 -4.98 6.72
C ASN A 165 10.82 -4.46 5.30
N LEU A 166 11.83 -4.13 4.49
CA LEU A 166 11.71 -3.85 3.05
C LEU A 166 12.17 -5.03 2.16
N SER A 167 12.53 -6.16 2.74
CA SER A 167 12.72 -7.46 2.04
C SER A 167 11.37 -8.16 1.85
N ILE A 168 10.49 -7.50 1.10
CA ILE A 168 9.07 -7.83 0.94
C ILE A 168 8.70 -8.22 -0.50
N TRP A 169 7.54 -8.84 -0.65
CA TRP A 169 7.02 -9.26 -1.95
C TRP A 169 6.48 -8.08 -2.76
N VAL A 170 6.67 -8.13 -4.08
CA VAL A 170 6.23 -7.09 -5.03
C VAL A 170 5.32 -7.75 -6.06
N TYR A 171 4.05 -7.36 -6.07
CA TYR A 171 3.07 -7.88 -7.02
C TYR A 171 3.21 -7.15 -8.36
N ASN A 172 3.92 -7.77 -9.31
CA ASN A 172 3.96 -7.30 -10.70
C ASN A 172 2.66 -7.65 -11.45
N LEU A 173 2.14 -6.70 -12.22
CA LEU A 173 0.90 -6.77 -12.99
C LEU A 173 1.15 -6.91 -14.51
N SER A 174 2.32 -6.47 -15.00
CA SER A 174 2.71 -6.54 -16.42
C SER A 174 2.84 -7.98 -16.91
N ASN A 175 3.47 -8.84 -16.10
CA ASN A 175 3.81 -10.22 -16.48
C ASN A 175 2.63 -11.21 -16.30
N VAL A 176 1.43 -10.71 -15.97
CA VAL A 176 0.28 -11.53 -15.54
C VAL A 176 -0.78 -11.65 -16.64
N LYS A 177 -1.16 -12.88 -17.01
CA LYS A 177 -2.20 -13.14 -18.03
C LYS A 177 -3.53 -12.55 -17.59
N ASN A 178 -4.37 -12.11 -18.53
CA ASN A 178 -5.66 -11.46 -18.24
C ASN A 178 -6.57 -12.24 -17.26
N SER A 179 -6.50 -13.58 -17.26
CA SER A 179 -7.19 -14.50 -16.35
C SER A 179 -6.67 -14.45 -14.91
N GLU A 180 -5.38 -14.21 -14.72
CA GLU A 180 -4.66 -14.27 -13.44
C GLU A 180 -4.67 -12.91 -12.71
N ARG A 181 -4.87 -11.80 -13.44
CA ARG A 181 -4.86 -10.42 -12.93
C ARG A 181 -5.74 -10.20 -11.69
N LYS A 182 -6.91 -10.83 -11.67
CA LYS A 182 -7.83 -10.75 -10.53
C LYS A 182 -7.29 -11.50 -9.31
N SER A 183 -6.70 -12.68 -9.49
CA SER A 183 -6.10 -13.43 -8.37
C SER A 183 -4.89 -12.69 -7.80
N THR A 184 -4.01 -12.13 -8.64
CA THR A 184 -2.87 -11.32 -8.17
C THR A 184 -3.33 -10.13 -7.32
N LEU A 185 -4.32 -9.37 -7.78
CA LEU A 185 -4.87 -8.25 -7.00
C LEU A 185 -5.67 -8.70 -5.78
N GLN A 186 -6.31 -9.88 -5.81
CA GLN A 186 -6.96 -10.43 -4.61
C GLN A 186 -5.91 -10.78 -3.54
N SER A 187 -4.75 -11.32 -3.92
CA SER A 187 -3.65 -11.60 -2.99
C SER A 187 -3.12 -10.35 -2.30
N VAL A 188 -3.12 -9.18 -2.94
CA VAL A 188 -2.80 -7.89 -2.29
C VAL A 188 -3.75 -7.62 -1.12
N PHE A 189 -5.06 -7.75 -1.32
CA PHE A 189 -6.04 -7.55 -0.25
C PHE A 189 -6.02 -8.68 0.79
N ASP A 190 -5.80 -9.93 0.36
CA ASP A 190 -5.64 -11.06 1.28
C ASP A 190 -4.41 -10.86 2.19
N GLU A 191 -3.35 -10.17 1.73
CA GLU A 191 -2.19 -9.78 2.54
C GLU A 191 -2.53 -8.63 3.52
N ILE A 192 -3.25 -7.59 3.08
CA ILE A 192 -3.74 -6.50 3.95
C ILE A 192 -4.61 -7.05 5.09
N ASP A 193 -5.54 -7.96 4.77
CA ASP A 193 -6.41 -8.64 5.74
C ASP A 193 -5.60 -9.50 6.73
N GLN A 194 -4.50 -10.13 6.28
CA GLN A 194 -3.61 -10.93 7.12
C GLN A 194 -2.74 -10.08 8.05
N LEU A 195 -2.11 -9.01 7.55
CA LEU A 195 -1.26 -8.11 8.34
C LEU A 195 -2.07 -7.42 9.46
N THR A 196 -3.32 -7.05 9.20
CA THR A 196 -4.21 -6.51 10.24
C THR A 196 -4.68 -7.57 11.23
N SER A 197 -5.10 -8.76 10.76
CA SER A 197 -5.62 -9.82 11.64
C SER A 197 -4.57 -10.45 12.56
N SER A 198 -3.32 -10.59 12.10
CA SER A 198 -2.29 -11.42 12.74
C SER A 198 -1.50 -10.76 13.87
N ARG A 199 -1.64 -9.44 14.08
CA ARG A 199 -0.90 -8.65 15.08
C ARG A 199 0.64 -8.82 15.01
N GLY A 200 1.19 -9.03 13.80
CA GLY A 200 2.64 -9.06 13.58
C GLY A 200 3.34 -10.41 13.83
N GLN A 201 2.65 -11.54 13.66
CA GLN A 201 3.33 -12.83 13.47
C GLN A 201 3.91 -12.93 12.04
N GLU A 202 4.98 -13.73 11.88
CA GLU A 202 5.75 -13.79 10.63
C GLU A 202 4.91 -14.22 9.42
N TYR A 203 4.95 -13.40 8.35
CA TYR A 203 4.24 -13.67 7.11
C TYR A 203 4.91 -14.78 6.31
N GLN A 204 4.15 -15.84 5.99
CA GLN A 204 4.54 -16.84 5.00
C GLN A 204 3.65 -16.70 3.77
N VAL A 205 4.23 -16.20 2.67
CA VAL A 205 3.54 -16.11 1.37
C VAL A 205 3.03 -17.51 0.99
N LYS A 206 1.71 -17.66 0.84
CA LYS A 206 1.12 -18.93 0.42
C LYS A 206 1.51 -19.21 -1.04
N VAL A 207 2.44 -20.15 -1.23
CA VAL A 207 3.02 -20.47 -2.53
C VAL A 207 1.95 -20.86 -3.55
N THR A 208 1.99 -20.23 -4.73
CA THR A 208 1.23 -20.61 -5.93
C THR A 208 2.20 -20.74 -7.11
N GLU A 209 1.79 -21.37 -8.20
CA GLU A 209 2.61 -21.48 -9.41
C GLU A 209 3.02 -20.10 -9.98
N ALA A 210 2.15 -19.08 -9.86
CA ALA A 210 2.47 -17.71 -10.26
C ALA A 210 3.53 -17.08 -9.34
N ASN A 211 3.50 -17.38 -8.03
CA ASN A 211 4.48 -16.89 -7.07
C ASN A 211 5.85 -17.57 -7.31
N ILE A 212 5.86 -18.84 -7.72
CA ILE A 212 7.10 -19.56 -8.12
C ILE A 212 7.67 -18.95 -9.39
N ALA A 213 6.84 -18.69 -10.41
CA ALA A 213 7.32 -18.13 -11.68
C ALA A 213 8.04 -16.79 -11.52
N GLY A 214 7.54 -15.90 -10.65
CA GLY A 214 8.16 -14.60 -10.35
C GLY A 214 9.43 -14.65 -9.47
N LEU A 215 9.80 -15.82 -8.94
CA LEU A 215 11.07 -16.01 -8.19
C LEU A 215 12.24 -16.48 -9.08
N PHE A 216 11.97 -16.83 -10.33
CA PHE A 216 12.95 -17.39 -11.27
C PHE A 216 12.96 -16.67 -12.64
N SER A 217 12.44 -15.44 -12.70
CA SER A 217 12.31 -14.59 -13.90
C SER A 217 13.16 -13.33 -13.81
#